data_AF-A0A7V6TJN8-F1
#
_entry.id   AF-A0A7V6TJN8-F1
#
_cell.length_a   1.000
_cell.length_b   1.000
_cell.length_c   1.000
_cell.angle_alpha   90.00
_cell.angle_beta   90.00
_cell.angle_gamma   90.00
#
_symmetry.space_group_name_H-M   'P 1'
#
loop_
_entity.id
_entity.type
_entity.pdbx_description
1 polymer ?
#
loop_
_entity_poly.entity_id
_entity_poly.type
_entity_poly.pdbx_seq_one_letter_code
_entity_poly.pdbx_strand_id
1 'polypeptide(L)'
;RRTISDLELKRLQGRNYPSVRLNAGYGYRQEWGPTIGASMGFSLYDGGNRKREQANARLNIENTRLQQEQLEQAVQAELAGLWLAYTNNLNLWEIEKNNLQVARSNYEVAMERYRLSELSGIALREAQLSLLKSEERLSTVEYSIKICEISLLLLSGTILTAVL
;
A
#
# COMPACT_ATOMS: atom_id res chain seq x y z
N ARG A 1 -12.15 -12.52 -0.73
CA ARG A 1 -11.79 -12.92 -2.12
C ARG A 1 -11.49 -14.41 -2.32
N ARG A 2 -11.25 -15.22 -1.26
CA ARG A 2 -11.00 -16.69 -1.35
C ARG A 2 -12.05 -17.48 -2.16
N THR A 3 -13.26 -16.97 -2.22
CA THR A 3 -14.40 -17.60 -2.90
C THR A 3 -14.17 -17.85 -4.39
N ILE A 4 -13.45 -17.00 -5.13
CA ILE A 4 -13.36 -17.13 -6.60
C ILE A 4 -12.46 -18.30 -7.01
N SER A 5 -11.25 -18.40 -6.43
CA SER A 5 -10.30 -19.48 -6.73
C SER A 5 -10.84 -20.85 -6.29
N ASP A 6 -11.53 -20.90 -5.14
CA ASP A 6 -12.19 -22.12 -4.66
C ASP A 6 -13.39 -22.52 -5.55
N LEU A 7 -14.13 -21.55 -6.09
CA LEU A 7 -15.21 -21.79 -7.03
C LEU A 7 -14.70 -22.31 -8.37
N GLU A 8 -13.55 -21.86 -8.85
CA GLU A 8 -12.92 -22.40 -10.06
C GLU A 8 -12.52 -23.87 -9.89
N LEU A 9 -11.92 -24.23 -8.74
CA LEU A 9 -11.61 -25.63 -8.45
C LEU A 9 -12.89 -26.49 -8.42
N LYS A 10 -13.96 -25.99 -7.79
CA LYS A 10 -15.27 -26.68 -7.79
C LYS A 10 -15.87 -26.82 -9.19
N ARG A 11 -15.76 -25.80 -10.05
CA ARG A 11 -16.20 -25.87 -11.46
C ARG A 11 -15.42 -26.93 -12.25
N LEU A 12 -14.11 -27.02 -12.05
CA LEU A 12 -13.25 -28.01 -12.72
C LEU A 12 -13.50 -29.44 -12.23
N GLN A 13 -13.87 -29.62 -10.95
CA GLN A 13 -14.35 -30.90 -10.45
C GLN A 13 -15.74 -31.26 -11.00
N GLY A 14 -16.60 -30.25 -11.20
CA GLY A 14 -17.92 -30.40 -11.84
C GLY A 14 -17.87 -30.92 -13.27
N ARG A 15 -16.79 -30.64 -14.03
CA ARG A 15 -16.56 -31.19 -15.38
C ARG A 15 -16.32 -32.71 -15.40
N ASN A 16 -16.18 -33.37 -14.25
CA ASN A 16 -16.18 -34.83 -14.18
C ASN A 16 -17.57 -35.44 -14.43
N TYR A 17 -18.64 -34.65 -14.30
CA TYR A 17 -20.01 -35.09 -14.52
C TYR A 17 -20.45 -34.89 -15.98
N PRO A 18 -21.36 -35.73 -16.49
CA PRO A 18 -21.94 -35.53 -17.83
C PRO A 18 -22.63 -34.18 -17.90
N SER A 19 -22.41 -33.47 -19.01
CA SER A 19 -23.04 -32.18 -19.25
C SER A 19 -24.35 -32.36 -20.00
N VAL A 20 -25.41 -31.70 -19.53
CA VAL A 20 -26.72 -31.64 -20.21
C VAL A 20 -26.93 -30.21 -20.66
N ARG A 21 -27.10 -30.02 -21.97
CA ARG A 21 -27.45 -28.74 -22.58
C ARG A 21 -28.87 -28.80 -23.09
N LEU A 22 -29.68 -27.84 -22.66
CA LEU A 22 -31.04 -27.64 -23.15
C LEU A 22 -31.04 -26.40 -24.03
N ASN A 23 -31.49 -26.56 -25.27
CA ASN A 23 -31.60 -25.49 -26.24
C ASN A 23 -33.08 -25.31 -26.55
N ALA A 24 -33.58 -24.10 -26.40
CA ALA A 24 -34.92 -23.73 -26.83
C ALA A 24 -34.81 -22.50 -27.73
N GLY A 25 -35.45 -22.54 -28.89
CA GLY A 25 -35.41 -21.48 -29.88
C GLY A 25 -36.79 -21.27 -30.50
N TYR A 26 -37.10 -20.02 -30.82
CA TYR A 26 -38.30 -19.64 -31.54
C TYR A 26 -37.87 -18.82 -32.75
N GLY A 27 -38.18 -19.29 -33.96
CA GLY A 27 -37.68 -18.69 -35.20
C GLY A 27 -38.77 -18.54 -36.25
N TYR A 28 -38.69 -17.46 -37.03
CA TYR A 28 -39.59 -17.18 -38.15
C TYR A 28 -38.96 -17.66 -39.46
N ARG A 29 -39.34 -18.87 -39.91
CA ARG A 29 -39.03 -19.35 -41.26
C ARG A 29 -40.15 -20.25 -41.76
N GLN A 30 -41.12 -19.64 -42.45
CA GLN A 30 -42.20 -20.24 -43.23
C GLN A 30 -43.18 -21.20 -42.52
N GLU A 31 -42.82 -21.79 -41.38
CA GLU A 31 -43.68 -22.55 -40.47
C GLU A 31 -43.47 -22.08 -39.02
N TRP A 32 -44.55 -21.98 -38.24
CA TRP A 32 -44.49 -21.55 -36.84
C TRP A 32 -44.24 -22.77 -35.96
N GLY A 33 -43.10 -22.81 -35.28
CA GLY A 33 -42.78 -23.94 -34.41
C GLY A 33 -41.73 -23.60 -33.34
N PRO A 34 -42.04 -23.77 -32.04
CA PRO A 34 -41.00 -23.77 -31.02
C PRO A 34 -40.07 -24.97 -31.23
N THR A 35 -38.76 -24.73 -31.27
CA THR A 35 -37.75 -25.78 -31.35
C THR A 35 -37.16 -26.01 -29.97
N ILE A 36 -37.36 -27.20 -29.40
CA ILE A 36 -36.75 -27.62 -28.13
C ILE A 36 -35.86 -28.82 -28.43
N GLY A 37 -34.59 -28.73 -28.06
CA GLY A 37 -33.62 -29.81 -28.20
C GLY A 37 -32.80 -29.98 -26.93
N ALA A 38 -32.65 -31.22 -26.47
CA ALA A 38 -31.74 -31.57 -25.38
C ALA A 38 -30.52 -32.30 -25.96
N SER A 39 -29.32 -31.96 -25.49
CA SER A 39 -28.08 -32.61 -25.88
C SER A 39 -27.30 -33.01 -24.64
N MET A 40 -27.03 -34.30 -24.49
CA MET A 40 -26.18 -34.82 -23.42
C MET A 40 -24.80 -35.16 -23.98
N GLY A 41 -23.75 -34.64 -23.35
CA GLY A 41 -22.36 -34.87 -23.77
C GLY A 41 -21.53 -35.40 -22.61
N PHE A 42 -20.89 -36.55 -22.81
CA PHE A 42 -19.96 -37.17 -21.87
C PHE A 42 -18.60 -37.44 -22.55
N SER A 43 -17.55 -36.75 -22.11
CA SER A 43 -16.19 -36.98 -22.59
C SER A 43 -15.54 -38.13 -21.81
N LEU A 44 -15.46 -39.31 -22.43
CA LEU A 44 -14.86 -40.52 -21.86
C LEU A 44 -13.33 -40.43 -21.70
N TYR A 45 -12.63 -39.71 -22.58
CA TYR A 45 -11.16 -39.63 -22.54
C TYR A 45 -10.65 -38.28 -23.08
N ASP A 46 -10.11 -37.45 -22.18
CA ASP A 46 -9.52 -36.14 -22.51
C ASP A 46 -7.97 -36.16 -22.45
N GLY A 47 -7.33 -37.32 -22.64
CA GLY A 47 -5.85 -37.43 -22.66
C GLY A 47 -5.15 -36.98 -21.37
N GLY A 48 -5.83 -37.07 -20.21
CA GLY A 48 -5.31 -36.61 -18.93
C GLY A 48 -5.40 -35.10 -18.68
N ASN A 49 -5.94 -34.30 -19.62
CA ASN A 49 -6.05 -32.85 -19.50
C ASN A 49 -6.82 -32.42 -18.24
N ARG A 50 -7.87 -33.17 -17.86
CA ARG A 50 -8.67 -32.91 -16.66
C ARG A 50 -7.87 -32.97 -15.35
N LYS A 51 -6.91 -33.91 -15.24
CA LYS A 51 -6.01 -33.99 -14.08
C LYS A 51 -5.06 -32.78 -14.05
N ARG A 52 -4.55 -32.35 -15.22
CA ARG A 52 -3.67 -31.18 -15.35
C ARG A 52 -4.39 -29.88 -14.99
N GLU A 53 -5.62 -29.69 -15.47
CA GLU A 53 -6.44 -28.53 -15.12
C GLU A 53 -6.71 -28.44 -13.61
N GLN A 54 -7.04 -29.56 -12.96
CA GLN A 54 -7.23 -29.58 -11.51
C GLN A 54 -5.93 -29.29 -10.74
N ALA A 55 -4.78 -29.80 -11.22
CA ALA A 55 -3.48 -29.48 -10.63
C ALA A 55 -3.14 -27.99 -10.79
N ASN A 56 -3.37 -27.41 -11.98
CA ASN A 56 -3.17 -25.99 -12.23
C ASN A 56 -4.06 -25.10 -11.34
N ALA A 57 -5.33 -25.49 -11.14
CA ALA A 57 -6.24 -24.75 -10.27
C ALA A 57 -5.79 -24.80 -8.80
N ARG A 58 -5.28 -25.95 -8.32
CA ARG A 58 -4.68 -26.05 -6.98
C ARG A 58 -3.44 -25.16 -6.84
N LEU A 59 -2.57 -25.16 -7.85
CA LEU A 59 -1.41 -24.26 -7.89
C LEU A 59 -1.84 -22.79 -7.88
N ASN A 60 -2.92 -22.43 -8.57
CA ASN A 60 -3.43 -21.07 -8.59
C ASN A 60 -3.97 -20.63 -7.20
N ILE A 61 -4.66 -21.52 -6.50
CA ILE A 61 -5.10 -21.29 -5.11
C ILE A 61 -3.88 -21.06 -4.21
N GLU A 62 -2.88 -21.92 -4.30
CA GLU A 62 -1.66 -21.80 -3.48
C GLU A 62 -0.89 -20.51 -3.81
N ASN A 63 -0.75 -20.15 -5.08
CA ASN A 63 -0.16 -18.88 -5.49
C ASN A 63 -0.94 -17.69 -4.92
N THR A 64 -2.27 -17.74 -4.94
CA THR A 64 -3.12 -16.68 -4.36
C THR A 64 -2.91 -16.58 -2.84
N ARG A 65 -2.73 -17.71 -2.15
CA ARG A 65 -2.44 -17.76 -0.71
C ARG A 65 -1.07 -17.14 -0.42
N LEU A 66 -0.04 -17.56 -1.15
CA LEU A 66 1.31 -17.01 -1.00
C LEU A 66 1.36 -15.51 -1.31
N GLN A 67 0.62 -15.03 -2.31
CA GLN A 67 0.49 -13.60 -2.60
C GLN A 67 -0.17 -12.82 -1.46
N GLN A 68 -1.18 -13.40 -0.79
CA GLN A 68 -1.80 -12.79 0.39
C GLN A 68 -0.80 -12.71 1.54
N GLU A 69 -0.09 -13.79 1.84
CA GLU A 69 0.92 -13.82 2.90
C GLU A 69 2.06 -12.83 2.62
N GLN A 70 2.52 -12.74 1.37
CA GLN A 70 3.52 -11.74 0.96
C GLN A 70 3.02 -10.32 1.11
N LEU A 71 1.75 -10.05 0.77
CA LEU A 71 1.16 -8.73 0.94
C LEU A 71 1.04 -8.36 2.42
N GLU A 72 0.59 -9.29 3.26
CA GLU A 72 0.51 -9.10 4.72
C GLU A 72 1.89 -8.80 5.31
N GLN A 73 2.91 -9.57 4.92
CA GLN A 73 4.29 -9.34 5.35
C GLN A 73 4.84 -8.00 4.86
N ALA A 74 4.56 -7.62 3.61
CA ALA A 74 4.99 -6.34 3.04
C ALA A 74 4.37 -5.16 3.80
N VAL A 75 3.07 -5.22 4.11
CA VAL A 75 2.38 -4.19 4.90
C VAL A 75 2.95 -4.10 6.32
N GLN A 76 3.23 -5.23 6.97
CA GLN A 76 3.86 -5.24 8.30
C GLN A 76 5.27 -4.64 8.27
N ALA A 77 6.07 -4.97 7.25
CA ALA A 77 7.41 -4.41 7.08
C ALA A 77 7.37 -2.90 6.81
N GLU A 78 6.44 -2.44 5.97
CA GLU A 78 6.23 -1.02 5.69
C GLU A 78 5.81 -0.24 6.93
N LEU A 79 4.86 -0.78 7.70
CA LEU A 79 4.43 -0.19 8.98
C LEU A 79 5.59 -0.08 9.97
N ALA A 80 6.38 -1.15 10.14
CA ALA A 80 7.53 -1.15 11.02
C ALA A 80 8.59 -0.13 10.56
N GLY A 81 8.84 -0.02 9.25
CA GLY A 81 9.75 0.95 8.68
C GLY A 81 9.31 2.40 8.93
N LEU A 82 8.03 2.71 8.72
CA LEU A 82 7.48 4.04 8.99
C LEU A 82 7.47 4.38 10.48
N TRP A 83 7.15 3.42 11.35
CA TRP A 83 7.20 3.63 12.78
C TRP A 83 8.62 3.98 13.25
N LEU A 84 9.62 3.23 12.74
CA LEU A 84 11.02 3.49 13.04
C LEU A 84 11.45 4.87 12.52
N ALA A 85 11.07 5.23 11.29
CA ALA A 85 11.32 6.56 10.73
C ALA A 85 10.68 7.68 11.57
N TYR A 86 9.43 7.49 12.02
CA TYR A 86 8.73 8.42 12.89
C TYR A 86 9.48 8.62 14.23
N THR A 87 9.86 7.53 14.91
CA THR A 87 10.62 7.63 16.16
C THR A 87 12.00 8.28 15.98
N ASN A 88 12.69 8.00 14.87
CA ASN A 88 13.96 8.63 14.56
C ASN A 88 13.80 10.13 14.30
N ASN A 89 12.76 10.54 13.57
CA ASN A 89 12.48 11.94 13.30
C ASN A 89 12.08 12.70 14.59
N LEU A 90 11.38 12.06 15.52
CA LEU A 90 11.10 12.63 16.85
C LEU A 90 12.38 12.89 17.65
N ASN A 91 13.31 11.94 17.66
CA ASN A 91 14.61 12.13 18.32
C ASN A 91 15.41 13.25 17.64
N LEU A 92 15.38 13.32 16.30
CA LEU A 92 16.04 14.37 15.54
C LEU A 92 15.43 15.75 15.83
N TRP A 93 14.12 15.82 16.03
CA TRP A 93 13.43 17.06 16.39
C TRP A 93 13.89 17.60 17.75
N GLU A 94 14.06 16.73 18.76
CA GLU A 94 14.62 17.16 20.05
C GLU A 94 16.04 17.70 19.91
N ILE A 95 16.88 17.07 19.08
CA ILE A 95 18.24 17.52 18.80
C ILE A 95 18.23 18.89 18.11
N GLU A 96 17.45 19.07 17.05
CA GLU A 96 17.38 20.35 16.33
C GLU A 96 16.74 21.47 17.17
N LYS A 97 15.80 21.13 18.06
CA LYS A 97 15.25 22.08 19.03
C LYS A 97 16.32 22.59 20.00
N ASN A 98 17.17 21.70 20.50
CA ASN A 98 18.31 22.09 21.34
C ASN A 98 19.32 22.92 20.55
N ASN A 99 19.62 22.54 19.30
CA ASN A 99 20.51 23.33 18.41
C ASN A 99 19.97 24.74 18.16
N LEU A 100 18.66 24.89 17.98
CA LEU A 100 18.01 26.18 17.80
C LEU A 100 18.17 27.06 19.05
N GLN A 101 18.00 26.48 20.24
CA GLN A 101 18.21 27.21 21.50
C GLN A 101 19.66 27.70 21.63
N VAL A 102 20.63 26.86 21.28
CA VAL A 102 22.06 27.23 21.28
C VAL A 102 22.34 28.32 20.25
N ALA A 103 21.82 28.20 19.02
CA ALA A 103 22.00 29.19 17.97
C ALA A 103 21.38 30.55 18.33
N ARG A 104 20.22 30.54 19.00
CA ARG A 104 19.57 31.75 19.53
C ARG A 104 20.42 32.42 20.60
N SER A 105 20.94 31.66 21.55
CA SER A 105 21.84 32.20 22.58
C SER A 105 23.12 32.79 21.97
N ASN A 106 23.72 32.11 20.99
CA ASN A 106 24.89 32.63 20.27
C ASN A 106 24.58 33.94 19.52
N TYR A 107 23.40 34.04 18.91
CA TYR A 107 22.95 35.26 18.26
C TYR A 107 22.75 36.42 19.26
N GLU A 108 22.14 36.15 20.41
CA GLU A 108 21.98 37.15 21.48
C GLU A 108 23.32 37.67 21.98
N VAL A 109 24.30 36.78 22.23
CA VAL A 109 25.66 37.17 22.61
C VAL A 109 26.36 37.99 21.52
N ALA A 110 26.21 37.59 20.25
CA ALA A 110 26.77 38.32 19.12
C ALA A 110 26.16 39.72 18.97
N MET A 111 24.84 39.84 19.20
CA MET A 111 24.13 41.12 19.17
C MET A 111 24.61 42.07 20.28
N GLU A 112 24.79 41.56 21.50
CA GLU A 112 25.30 42.36 22.61
C GLU A 112 26.74 42.85 22.35
N ARG A 113 27.63 41.99 21.86
CA ARG A 113 28.99 42.40 21.47
C ARG A 113 29.02 43.40 20.31
N TYR A 114 28.10 43.25 19.34
CA TYR A 114 27.95 44.21 18.25
C TYR A 114 27.51 45.58 18.77
N ARG A 115 26.56 45.63 19.73
CA ARG A 115 26.12 46.87 20.39
C ARG A 115 27.26 47.57 21.14
N LEU A 116 28.16 46.79 21.75
CA LEU A 116 29.38 47.30 22.39
C LEU A 116 30.47 47.72 21.38
N SER A 117 30.22 47.62 20.07
CA SER A 117 31.20 47.84 18.99
C SER A 117 32.42 46.91 19.05
N GLU A 118 32.32 45.79 19.77
CA GLU A 118 33.37 44.78 19.91
C GLU A 118 33.32 43.71 18.81
N LEU A 119 32.23 43.65 18.05
CA LEU A 119 31.99 42.66 17.00
C LEU A 119 31.76 43.33 15.65
N SER A 120 32.33 42.77 14.58
CA SER A 120 32.05 43.20 13.20
C SER A 120 30.63 42.83 12.78
N GLY A 121 30.00 43.68 11.96
CA GLY A 121 28.68 43.39 11.37
C GLY A 121 28.63 42.11 10.53
N ILE A 122 29.77 41.67 9.98
CA ILE A 122 29.88 40.39 9.26
C ILE A 122 29.67 39.21 10.22
N ALA A 123 30.28 39.24 11.40
CA ALA A 123 30.15 38.20 12.41
C ALA A 123 28.73 38.15 13.01
N LEU A 124 28.08 39.30 13.17
CA LEU A 124 26.65 39.35 13.52
C LEU A 124 25.79 38.67 12.46
N ARG A 125 26.07 38.93 11.17
CA ARG A 125 25.33 38.30 10.06
C ARG A 125 25.59 36.80 9.97
N GLU A 126 26.79 36.34 10.28
CA GLU A 126 27.09 34.91 10.38
C GLU A 126 26.29 34.23 11.50
N ALA A 127 26.18 34.86 12.67
CA ALA A 127 25.33 34.37 13.76
C ALA A 127 23.84 34.35 13.38
N GLN A 128 23.35 35.38 12.67
CA GLN A 128 21.98 35.41 12.13
C GLN A 128 21.72 34.28 11.13
N LEU A 129 22.66 34.03 10.21
CA LEU A 129 22.56 32.95 9.24
C LEU A 129 22.55 31.58 9.94
N SER A 130 23.37 31.40 10.98
CA SER A 130 23.39 30.17 11.78
C SER A 130 22.05 29.92 12.50
N LEU A 131 21.45 30.97 13.05
CA LEU A 131 20.11 30.92 13.65
C LEU A 131 19.05 30.54 12.61
N LEU A 132 18.99 31.26 11.49
CA LEU A 132 18.03 31.01 10.41
C LEU A 132 18.14 29.56 9.88
N LYS A 133 19.36 29.08 9.66
CA LYS A 133 19.60 27.71 9.19
C LYS A 133 19.14 26.66 10.20
N SER A 134 19.18 26.97 11.50
CA SER A 134 18.70 26.08 12.55
C SER A 134 17.17 26.06 12.63
N GLU A 135 16.52 27.20 12.41
CA GLU A 135 15.06 27.29 12.27
C GLU A 135 14.55 26.52 11.04
N GLU A 136 15.24 26.66 9.90
CA GLU A 136 14.92 25.93 8.67
C GLU A 136 15.03 24.40 8.86
N ARG A 137 16.10 23.93 9.52
CA ARG A 137 16.27 22.51 9.84
C ARG A 137 15.14 21.99 10.73
N LEU A 138 14.79 22.72 11.79
CA LEU A 138 13.69 22.33 12.68
C LEU A 138 12.38 22.21 11.92
N SER A 139 12.04 23.20 11.09
CA SER A 139 10.83 23.20 10.26
C SER A 139 10.80 22.01 9.29
N THR A 140 11.94 21.67 8.68
CA THR A 140 12.08 20.50 7.79
C THR A 140 11.85 19.18 8.52
N VAL A 141 12.35 19.05 9.75
CA VAL A 141 12.13 17.86 10.58
C VAL A 141 10.67 17.75 11.00
N GLU A 142 10.04 18.85 11.43
CA GLU A 142 8.61 18.87 11.78
C GLU A 142 7.72 18.44 10.59
N TYR A 143 8.03 18.93 9.40
CA TYR A 143 7.33 18.54 8.18
C TYR A 143 7.49 17.03 7.89
N SER A 144 8.71 16.50 8.07
CA SER A 144 9.00 15.08 7.88
C SER A 144 8.27 14.19 8.89
N ILE A 145 8.17 14.61 10.15
CA ILE A 145 7.35 13.94 11.18
C ILE A 145 5.88 13.89 10.73
N LYS A 146 5.34 14.99 10.24
CA LYS A 146 3.94 15.07 9.78
C LYS A 146 3.66 14.16 8.59
N ILE A 147 4.60 14.05 7.65
CA ILE A 147 4.49 13.08 6.56
C ILE A 147 4.43 11.65 7.12
N CYS A 148 5.34 11.27 8.02
CA CYS A 148 5.33 9.94 8.63
C CYS A 148 4.02 9.65 9.38
N GLU A 149 3.49 10.63 10.11
CA GLU A 149 2.20 10.51 10.81
C GLU A 149 1.06 10.23 9.82
N ILE A 150 0.97 10.98 8.72
CA ILE A 150 -0.04 10.78 7.68
C ILE A 150 0.13 9.41 7.01
N SER A 151 1.36 8.98 6.73
CA SER A 151 1.64 7.67 6.14
C SER A 151 1.23 6.51 7.07
N LEU A 152 1.49 6.63 8.37
CA LEU A 152 1.04 5.65 9.37
C LEU A 152 -0.49 5.57 9.43
N LEU A 153 -1.17 6.71 9.38
CA LEU A 153 -2.64 6.76 9.33
C LEU A 153 -3.19 6.08 8.07
N LEU A 154 -2.58 6.32 6.91
CA LEU A 154 -2.98 5.71 5.64
C LEU A 154 -2.86 4.18 5.69
N LEU A 155 -1.75 3.65 6.20
CA LEU A 155 -1.51 2.20 6.33
C LEU A 155 -2.38 1.54 7.40
N SER A 156 -2.73 2.27 8.47
CA SER A 156 -3.68 1.77 9.48
C SER A 156 -5.10 1.58 8.93
N GLY A 157 -5.37 2.02 7.70
CA GLY A 157 -6.65 1.84 7.03
C GLY A 157 -7.75 2.80 7.50
N THR A 158 -7.49 3.64 8.51
CA THR A 158 -8.48 4.60 9.03
C THR A 158 -8.95 5.60 7.98
N ILE A 159 -8.07 6.00 7.05
CA ILE A 159 -8.43 6.93 5.96
C ILE A 159 -9.32 6.25 4.91
N LEU A 160 -9.11 4.97 4.61
CA LEU A 160 -9.94 4.22 3.66
C LEU A 160 -11.31 3.87 4.23
N THR A 161 -11.41 3.60 5.53
CA THR A 161 -12.70 3.38 6.21
C THR A 161 -13.47 4.67 6.48
N ALA A 162 -12.81 5.84 6.49
CA ALA A 162 -13.49 7.12 6.67
C ALA A 162 -14.14 7.67 5.38
N VAL A 163 -13.81 7.08 4.22
CA VAL A 163 -14.32 7.49 2.89
C VAL A 163 -15.34 6.49 2.33
N LEU A 164 -15.55 5.34 2.99
CA LEU A 164 -16.59 4.35 2.67
C LEU A 164 -17.70 4.35 3.71
#